data_AF-A0A507D528-F1
#
_entry.id   AF-A0A507D528-F1
#
_cell.length_a   1.000
_cell.length_b   1.000
_cell.length_c   1.000
_cell.angle_alpha   90.00
_cell.angle_beta   90.00
_cell.angle_gamma   90.00
#
_symmetry.space_group_name_H-M   'P 1'
#
loop_
_entity.id
_entity.type
_entity.pdbx_description
1 polymer ?
#
loop_
_entity_poly.entity_id
_entity_poly.type
_entity_poly.pdbx_seq_one_letter_code
_entity_poly.pdbx_strand_id
1 'polypeptide(L)'
;MNGHIDDTHRGPPQSRRRRRRRLGEQGRVSENSNILEFGQDFPPGSEHVCIAEASIILAPRKLMMNQTEHANNDTLLKTMSYCSTFSPAIDPDRMKMIREFITTVVGGLDTFEIGKLLDLRCDDIEQIKILIPSLARLTEEELGALVTFSVGLNEEEMADVMAIDNSNISAGGASMAGAAAGDYYDNYQ
;
A
#
# COMPACT_ATOMS: atom_id res chain seq x y z
N MET A 1 61.00 33.96 -51.47
CA MET A 1 60.48 32.60 -51.24
C MET A 1 59.37 32.73 -50.20
N ASN A 2 58.12 32.84 -50.67
CA ASN A 2 56.95 32.99 -49.81
C ASN A 2 56.45 31.59 -49.45
N GLY A 3 56.56 31.22 -48.17
CA GLY A 3 56.05 29.97 -47.65
C GLY A 3 54.52 30.01 -47.55
N HIS A 4 53.87 29.22 -48.40
CA HIS A 4 52.45 28.91 -48.35
C HIS A 4 52.22 27.93 -47.19
N ILE A 5 51.49 28.35 -46.15
CA ILE A 5 51.07 27.47 -45.06
C ILE A 5 49.63 27.06 -45.35
N ASP A 6 49.46 25.80 -45.76
CA ASP A 6 48.17 25.15 -45.95
C ASP A 6 47.50 24.87 -44.60
N ASP A 7 46.54 25.71 -44.23
CA ASP A 7 45.61 25.49 -43.11
C ASP A 7 44.58 24.39 -43.47
N THR A 8 45.02 23.13 -43.46
CA THR A 8 44.16 21.95 -43.70
C THR A 8 44.03 21.05 -42.46
N HIS A 9 43.73 21.64 -41.30
CA HIS A 9 43.21 20.88 -40.15
C HIS A 9 42.01 21.59 -39.49
N ARG A 10 40.92 21.77 -40.24
CA ARG A 10 39.59 22.00 -39.65
C ARG A 10 38.96 20.66 -39.32
N GLY A 11 39.07 20.24 -38.06
CA GLY A 11 38.25 19.15 -37.51
C GLY A 11 36.76 19.44 -37.70
N PRO A 12 35.90 18.42 -37.73
CA PRO A 12 34.47 18.60 -37.99
C PRO A 12 33.85 19.53 -36.94
N PRO A 13 32.85 20.35 -37.33
CA PRO A 13 32.22 21.27 -36.39
C PRO A 13 31.63 20.45 -35.25
N GLN A 14 32.09 20.71 -34.02
CA GLN A 14 31.49 20.15 -32.83
C GLN A 14 30.00 20.41 -32.92
N SER A 15 29.22 19.35 -33.14
CA SER A 15 27.77 19.45 -33.10
C SER A 15 27.48 20.03 -31.73
N ARG A 16 27.02 21.29 -31.70
CA ARG A 16 26.26 21.83 -30.59
C ARG A 16 25.01 20.95 -30.55
N ARG A 17 25.13 19.76 -29.97
CA ARG A 17 24.04 18.98 -29.39
C ARG A 17 23.49 19.92 -28.35
N ARG A 18 22.61 20.81 -28.82
CA ARG A 18 21.69 21.59 -28.02
C ARG A 18 21.01 20.53 -27.19
N ARG A 19 21.54 20.36 -25.97
CA ARG A 19 20.92 19.73 -24.84
C ARG A 19 19.67 20.57 -24.64
N ARG A 20 18.63 20.27 -25.43
CA ARG A 20 17.25 20.60 -25.13
C ARG A 20 16.91 19.74 -23.92
N ARG A 21 17.51 20.10 -22.77
CA ARG A 21 16.87 19.88 -21.48
C ARG A 21 15.53 20.56 -21.65
N ARG A 22 14.47 19.76 -21.69
CA ARG A 22 13.12 20.31 -21.67
C ARG A 22 13.07 21.15 -20.39
N LEU A 23 12.85 22.46 -20.51
CA LEU A 23 12.38 23.25 -19.37
C LEU A 23 11.12 22.52 -18.87
N GLY A 24 11.21 21.86 -17.71
CA GLY A 24 10.19 20.95 -17.21
C GLY A 24 10.69 19.58 -16.77
N GLU A 25 11.97 19.24 -16.99
CA GLU A 25 12.62 18.13 -16.29
C GLU A 25 12.87 18.56 -14.84
N GLN A 26 11.77 18.76 -14.07
CA GLN A 26 11.84 18.68 -12.62
C GLN A 26 12.54 17.35 -12.33
N GLY A 27 13.70 17.42 -11.67
CA GLY A 27 14.49 16.23 -11.39
C GLY A 27 13.55 15.20 -10.79
N ARG A 28 13.37 14.08 -11.48
CA ARG A 28 12.55 12.98 -10.97
C ARG A 28 13.07 12.70 -9.56
N VAL A 29 12.26 13.00 -8.56
CA VAL A 29 12.55 12.55 -7.19
C VAL A 29 12.70 11.04 -7.31
N SER A 30 13.82 10.52 -6.82
CA SER A 30 14.08 9.09 -6.92
C SER A 30 13.05 8.37 -6.07
N GLU A 31 12.18 7.58 -6.69
CA GLU A 31 11.20 6.76 -5.97
C GLU A 31 11.92 5.80 -5.01
N ASN A 32 11.40 5.70 -3.79
CA ASN A 32 11.95 4.85 -2.74
C ASN A 32 10.85 4.38 -1.79
N SER A 33 10.47 3.10 -1.94
CA SER A 33 9.45 2.47 -1.11
C SER A 33 9.83 2.36 0.38
N ASN A 34 11.12 2.39 0.72
CA ASN A 34 11.56 2.31 2.13
C ASN A 34 11.18 3.56 2.93
N ILE A 35 10.89 4.66 2.25
CA ILE A 35 10.51 5.95 2.84
C ILE A 35 9.17 6.47 2.29
N LEU A 36 8.39 5.59 1.64
CA LEU A 36 7.07 5.88 1.08
C LEU A 36 7.05 7.00 0.01
N GLU A 37 8.09 7.06 -0.82
CA GLU A 37 8.17 7.97 -1.97
C GLU A 37 7.86 7.23 -3.28
N PHE A 38 6.64 7.38 -3.82
CA PHE A 38 6.15 6.63 -5.00
C PHE A 38 5.98 7.46 -6.28
N GLY A 39 6.41 8.72 -6.27
CA GLY A 39 6.28 9.61 -7.43
C GLY A 39 4.87 10.22 -7.58
N GLN A 40 4.72 11.08 -8.59
CA GLN A 40 3.51 11.89 -8.77
C GLN A 40 2.26 11.08 -9.19
N ASP A 41 2.46 9.91 -9.80
CA ASP A 41 1.38 9.08 -10.31
C ASP A 41 0.72 8.26 -9.17
N PHE A 42 1.39 8.17 -8.01
CA PHE A 42 0.93 7.47 -6.82
C PHE A 42 0.98 8.42 -5.61
N PRO A 43 0.06 9.41 -5.52
CA PRO A 43 -0.02 10.32 -4.39
C PRO A 43 -0.31 9.56 -3.06
N PRO A 44 -0.03 10.17 -1.89
CA PRO A 44 -0.35 9.59 -0.60
C PRO A 44 -1.82 9.13 -0.50
N GLY A 45 -2.04 7.92 0.01
CA GLY A 45 -3.37 7.31 0.08
C GLY A 45 -3.83 6.62 -1.22
N SER A 46 -2.97 6.52 -2.24
CA SER A 46 -3.24 5.67 -3.41
C SER A 46 -3.52 4.24 -2.98
N GLU A 47 -4.48 3.57 -3.60
CA GLU A 47 -4.82 2.20 -3.24
C GLU A 47 -3.70 1.23 -3.66
N HIS A 48 -3.25 0.39 -2.73
CA HIS A 48 -2.31 -0.69 -3.00
C HIS A 48 -3.01 -2.05 -2.87
N VAL A 49 -2.99 -2.80 -3.97
CA VAL A 49 -3.56 -4.15 -4.07
C VAL A 49 -2.49 -5.19 -3.74
N CYS A 50 -2.70 -5.99 -2.70
CA CYS A 50 -1.79 -7.08 -2.34
C CYS A 50 -2.00 -8.30 -3.26
N ILE A 51 -1.11 -9.30 -3.19
CA ILE A 51 -1.12 -10.50 -4.04
C ILE A 51 -2.45 -11.26 -3.89
N ALA A 52 -2.98 -11.35 -2.66
CA ALA A 52 -4.21 -12.07 -2.39
C ALA A 52 -5.44 -11.35 -2.96
N GLU A 53 -5.50 -10.02 -2.84
CA GLU A 53 -6.55 -9.21 -3.45
C GLU A 53 -6.50 -9.29 -4.98
N ALA A 54 -5.30 -9.21 -5.55
CA ALA A 54 -5.11 -9.40 -6.99
C ALA A 54 -5.60 -10.78 -7.45
N SER A 55 -5.35 -11.84 -6.65
CA SER A 55 -5.85 -13.18 -6.92
C SER A 55 -7.38 -13.24 -6.95
N ILE A 56 -8.04 -12.61 -5.97
CA ILE A 56 -9.50 -12.51 -5.89
C ILE A 56 -10.07 -11.76 -7.09
N ILE A 57 -9.50 -10.60 -7.45
CA ILE A 57 -9.93 -9.77 -8.58
C ILE A 57 -9.77 -10.52 -9.90
N LEU A 58 -8.70 -11.30 -10.06
CA LEU A 58 -8.40 -12.03 -11.28
C LEU A 58 -9.13 -13.37 -11.39
N ALA A 59 -9.69 -13.91 -10.30
CA ALA A 59 -10.34 -15.22 -10.29
C ALA A 59 -11.52 -15.35 -11.30
N PRO A 60 -12.46 -14.38 -11.41
CA PRO A 60 -13.52 -14.44 -12.42
C PRO A 60 -12.96 -14.46 -13.85
N ARG A 61 -11.85 -13.75 -14.08
CA ARG A 61 -11.20 -13.68 -15.39
C ARG A 61 -10.65 -15.03 -15.83
N LYS A 62 -10.20 -15.86 -14.89
CA LYS A 62 -9.75 -17.25 -15.12
C LYS A 62 -10.85 -18.14 -15.67
N LEU A 63 -12.06 -18.00 -15.13
CA LEU A 63 -13.22 -18.82 -15.53
C LEU A 63 -13.70 -18.47 -16.94
N MET A 64 -13.54 -17.20 -17.34
CA MET A 64 -14.02 -16.70 -18.64
C MET A 64 -12.90 -16.60 -19.69
N MET A 65 -11.71 -17.14 -19.42
CA MET A 65 -10.53 -16.90 -20.24
C MET A 65 -10.71 -17.38 -21.69
N ASN A 66 -11.35 -18.54 -21.88
CA ASN A 66 -11.65 -19.11 -23.20
C ASN A 66 -12.74 -18.34 -23.98
N GLN A 67 -13.43 -17.40 -23.35
CA GLN A 67 -14.57 -16.67 -23.93
C GLN A 67 -14.23 -15.21 -24.26
N THR A 68 -12.97 -14.79 -24.11
CA THR A 68 -12.60 -13.37 -24.23
C THR A 68 -11.45 -13.11 -25.18
N GLU A 69 -11.46 -11.93 -25.79
CA GLU A 69 -10.46 -11.45 -26.77
C GLU A 69 -9.03 -11.37 -26.22
N HIS A 70 -8.84 -11.55 -24.90
CA HIS A 70 -7.55 -11.49 -24.22
C HIS A 70 -6.97 -12.87 -23.84
N ALA A 71 -7.50 -13.95 -24.40
CA ALA A 71 -7.03 -15.32 -24.13
C ALA A 71 -5.53 -15.52 -24.40
N ASN A 72 -4.91 -14.68 -25.24
CA ASN A 72 -3.50 -14.77 -25.61
C ASN A 72 -2.61 -13.71 -24.91
N ASN A 73 -3.14 -13.01 -23.89
CA ASN A 73 -2.33 -12.04 -23.14
C ASN A 73 -1.39 -12.78 -22.17
N ASP A 74 -0.12 -12.91 -22.58
CA ASP A 74 0.93 -13.58 -21.82
C ASP A 74 1.19 -12.93 -20.45
N THR A 75 1.17 -11.60 -20.36
CA THR A 75 1.32 -10.89 -19.09
C THR A 75 0.19 -11.25 -18.12
N LEU A 76 -1.05 -11.24 -18.60
CA LEU A 76 -2.21 -11.61 -17.78
C LEU A 76 -2.10 -13.05 -17.27
N LEU A 77 -1.71 -13.99 -18.15
CA LEU A 77 -1.49 -15.39 -17.79
C LEU A 77 -0.44 -15.56 -16.70
N LYS A 78 0.70 -14.88 -16.85
CA LYS A 78 1.78 -14.90 -15.87
C LYS A 78 1.35 -14.30 -14.53
N THR A 79 0.66 -13.15 -14.55
CA THR A 79 0.15 -12.51 -13.33
C THR A 79 -0.84 -13.42 -12.61
N MET A 80 -1.79 -14.02 -13.33
CA MET A 80 -2.76 -14.95 -12.73
C MET A 80 -2.08 -16.19 -12.14
N SER A 81 -1.07 -16.73 -12.82
CA SER A 81 -0.29 -17.86 -12.30
C SER A 81 0.48 -17.47 -11.04
N TYR A 82 1.10 -16.28 -11.03
CA TYR A 82 1.83 -15.76 -9.87
C TYR A 82 0.90 -15.56 -8.68
N CYS A 83 -0.19 -14.81 -8.86
CA CYS A 83 -1.19 -14.57 -7.81
C CYS A 83 -1.78 -15.89 -7.28
N SER A 84 -2.10 -16.85 -8.16
CA SER A 84 -2.61 -18.15 -7.72
C SER A 84 -1.59 -19.00 -6.95
N THR A 85 -0.29 -18.74 -7.10
CA THR A 85 0.78 -19.51 -6.44
C THR A 85 1.14 -18.92 -5.09
N PHE A 86 1.20 -17.58 -5.01
CA PHE A 86 1.67 -16.87 -3.81
C PHE A 86 0.54 -16.30 -2.96
N SER A 87 -0.70 -16.25 -3.47
CA SER A 87 -1.85 -15.92 -2.66
C SER A 87 -2.11 -17.04 -1.65
N PRO A 88 -2.22 -16.74 -0.36
CA PRO A 88 -2.86 -17.66 0.57
C PRO A 88 -4.31 -17.90 0.11
N ALA A 89 -4.85 -19.08 0.45
CA ALA A 89 -6.25 -19.40 0.20
C ALA A 89 -7.11 -18.64 1.22
N ILE A 90 -7.51 -17.41 0.85
CA ILE A 90 -8.32 -16.53 1.70
C ILE A 90 -9.58 -16.13 0.95
N ASP A 91 -10.71 -16.18 1.65
CA ASP A 91 -12.00 -15.71 1.15
C ASP A 91 -12.04 -14.16 1.07
N PRO A 92 -12.73 -13.56 0.07
CA PRO A 92 -12.79 -12.11 -0.08
C PRO A 92 -13.28 -11.35 1.15
N ASP A 93 -14.28 -11.87 1.87
CA ASP A 93 -14.82 -11.21 3.06
C ASP A 93 -13.81 -11.19 4.19
N ARG A 94 -13.05 -12.29 4.33
CA ARG A 94 -11.94 -12.39 5.29
C ARG A 94 -10.81 -11.43 4.96
N MET A 95 -10.46 -11.26 3.68
CA MET A 95 -9.44 -10.31 3.26
C MET A 95 -9.83 -8.87 3.63
N LYS A 96 -11.09 -8.50 3.37
CA LYS A 96 -11.62 -7.19 3.73
C LYS A 96 -11.55 -6.96 5.25
N MET A 97 -11.96 -7.96 6.03
CA MET A 97 -11.93 -7.89 7.49
C MET A 97 -10.51 -7.70 8.03
N ILE A 98 -9.52 -8.45 7.51
CA ILE A 98 -8.11 -8.31 7.90
C ILE A 98 -7.62 -6.88 7.63
N ARG A 99 -7.93 -6.30 6.47
CA ARG A 99 -7.51 -4.94 6.11
C ARG A 99 -8.13 -3.88 7.03
N GLU A 100 -9.43 -3.98 7.29
CA GLU A 100 -10.14 -3.10 8.23
C GLU A 100 -9.57 -3.21 9.65
N PHE A 101 -9.24 -4.43 10.07
CA PHE A 101 -8.69 -4.69 11.39
C PHE A 101 -7.30 -4.09 11.57
N ILE A 102 -6.38 -4.32 10.62
CA ILE A 102 -5.04 -3.73 10.64
C ILE A 102 -5.12 -2.20 10.73
N THR A 103 -6.03 -1.60 9.95
CA THR A 103 -6.22 -0.14 9.92
C THR A 103 -6.77 0.40 11.24
N THR A 104 -7.63 -0.36 11.92
CA THR A 104 -8.23 0.00 13.21
C THR A 104 -7.23 -0.13 14.36
N VAL A 105 -6.50 -1.26 14.41
CA VAL A 105 -5.56 -1.56 15.50
C VAL A 105 -4.29 -0.71 15.40
N VAL A 106 -3.80 -0.48 14.18
CA VAL A 106 -2.61 0.34 13.94
C VAL A 106 -2.99 1.47 12.99
N GLY A 107 -3.26 2.64 13.58
CA GLY A 107 -3.62 3.83 12.83
C GLY A 107 -2.44 4.42 12.04
N GLY A 108 -2.74 5.11 10.95
CA GLY A 108 -1.73 5.87 10.19
C GLY A 108 -0.73 5.00 9.41
N LEU A 109 -1.12 3.78 9.04
CA LEU A 109 -0.40 2.98 8.06
C LEU A 109 -0.73 3.42 6.64
N ASP A 110 0.28 3.45 5.78
CA ASP A 110 0.06 3.63 4.35
C ASP A 110 -0.52 2.33 3.75
N THR A 111 -1.34 2.44 2.70
CA THR A 111 -1.93 1.30 2.01
C THR A 111 -0.86 0.35 1.46
N PHE A 112 0.30 0.88 1.05
CA PHE A 112 1.46 0.12 0.64
C PHE A 112 2.02 -0.73 1.78
N GLU A 113 2.16 -0.17 2.98
CA GLU A 113 2.69 -0.87 4.15
C GLU A 113 1.79 -2.05 4.51
N ILE A 114 0.46 -1.83 4.53
CA ILE A 114 -0.53 -2.90 4.78
C ILE A 114 -0.39 -3.99 3.71
N GLY A 115 -0.33 -3.60 2.43
CA GLY A 115 -0.19 -4.57 1.34
C GLY A 115 1.10 -5.40 1.45
N LYS A 116 2.23 -4.77 1.78
CA LYS A 116 3.51 -5.47 1.96
C LYS A 116 3.53 -6.38 3.17
N LEU A 117 2.88 -5.99 4.26
CA LEU A 117 2.73 -6.84 5.44
C LEU A 117 1.99 -8.15 5.07
N LEU A 118 0.91 -8.03 4.31
CA LEU A 118 0.10 -9.18 3.86
C LEU A 118 0.83 -10.07 2.84
N ASP A 119 1.64 -9.48 1.97
CA ASP A 119 2.42 -10.23 0.97
C ASP A 119 3.58 -11.01 1.60
N LEU A 120 4.30 -10.37 2.53
CA LEU A 120 5.54 -10.90 3.08
C LEU A 120 5.33 -11.86 4.24
N ARG A 121 4.23 -11.70 4.99
CA ARG A 121 3.87 -12.58 6.13
C ARG A 121 5.02 -12.76 7.11
N CYS A 122 5.58 -11.64 7.57
CA CYS A 122 6.71 -11.63 8.50
C CYS A 122 6.35 -12.36 9.80
N ASP A 123 7.29 -13.16 10.33
CA ASP A 123 7.07 -13.98 11.54
C ASP A 123 7.46 -13.26 12.85
N ASP A 124 8.23 -12.17 12.75
CA ASP A 124 8.73 -11.44 13.91
C ASP A 124 8.93 -9.94 13.61
N ILE A 125 9.11 -9.16 14.67
CA ILE A 125 9.25 -7.70 14.61
C ILE A 125 10.52 -7.29 13.84
N GLU A 126 11.60 -8.07 13.95
CA GLU A 126 12.87 -7.77 13.30
C GLU A 126 12.73 -7.90 11.78
N GLN A 127 12.05 -8.93 11.30
CA GLN A 127 11.71 -9.11 9.89
C GLN A 127 10.86 -7.95 9.35
N ILE A 128 9.86 -7.48 10.11
CA ILE A 128 9.08 -6.30 9.70
C ILE A 128 9.99 -5.09 9.51
N LYS A 129 10.85 -4.78 10.48
CA LYS A 129 11.76 -3.63 10.41
C LYS A 129 12.77 -3.74 9.25
N ILE A 130 13.23 -4.95 8.94
CA ILE A 130 14.20 -5.19 7.86
C ILE A 130 13.53 -5.12 6.48
N LEU A 131 12.38 -5.77 6.32
CA LEU A 131 11.73 -5.94 5.02
C LEU A 131 10.82 -4.76 4.65
N ILE A 132 10.27 -4.07 5.66
CA ILE A 132 9.41 -2.89 5.49
C ILE A 132 9.94 -1.76 6.38
N PRO A 133 11.07 -1.11 6.00
CA PRO A 133 11.76 -0.15 6.87
C PRO A 133 10.92 1.05 7.29
N SER A 134 9.90 1.42 6.50
CA SER A 134 9.00 2.53 6.83
C SER A 134 8.18 2.27 8.11
N LEU A 135 7.97 0.99 8.49
CA LEU A 135 7.29 0.59 9.72
C LEU A 135 8.18 0.69 10.96
N ALA A 136 9.49 0.93 10.83
CA ALA A 136 10.40 1.06 11.97
C ALA A 136 10.08 2.26 12.89
N ARG A 137 9.19 3.17 12.44
CA ARG A 137 8.65 4.29 13.21
C ARG A 137 7.64 3.90 14.30
N LEU A 138 7.06 2.70 14.21
CA LEU A 138 6.04 2.20 15.14
C LEU A 138 6.64 1.71 16.46
N THR A 139 5.82 1.64 17.50
CA THR A 139 6.21 1.05 18.79
C THR A 139 6.37 -0.46 18.67
N GLU A 140 7.08 -1.09 19.61
CA GLU A 140 7.18 -2.56 19.63
C GLU A 140 5.84 -3.24 19.86
N GLU A 141 4.92 -2.59 20.59
CA GLU A 141 3.55 -3.07 20.84
C GLU A 141 2.73 -3.07 19.54
N GLU A 142 2.79 -1.98 18.76
CA GLU A 142 2.15 -1.88 17.45
C GLU A 142 2.73 -2.91 16.47
N LEU A 143 4.06 -3.05 16.43
CA LEU A 143 4.72 -4.03 15.57
C LEU A 143 4.39 -5.47 15.96
N GLY A 144 4.27 -5.77 17.26
CA GLY A 144 3.83 -7.07 17.76
C GLY A 144 2.41 -7.41 17.32
N ALA A 145 1.50 -6.43 17.34
CA ALA A 145 0.16 -6.59 16.78
C ALA A 145 0.22 -6.91 15.27
N LEU A 146 1.05 -6.20 14.50
CA LEU A 146 1.21 -6.45 13.06
C LEU A 146 1.75 -7.85 12.74
N VAL A 147 2.70 -8.37 13.52
CA VAL A 147 3.20 -9.76 13.37
C VAL A 147 2.06 -10.77 13.53
N THR A 148 1.18 -10.54 14.50
CA THR A 148 0.02 -11.40 14.75
C THR A 148 -0.91 -11.43 13.53
N PHE A 149 -1.08 -10.30 12.84
CA PHE A 149 -1.92 -10.21 11.64
C PHE A 149 -1.25 -10.78 10.39
N SER A 150 0.06 -10.63 10.24
CA SER A 150 0.80 -11.08 9.05
C SER A 150 0.91 -12.59 8.94
N VAL A 151 1.04 -13.30 10.07
CA VAL A 151 1.13 -14.77 10.11
C VAL A 151 -0.25 -15.43 9.90
N GLY A 152 -1.32 -14.62 9.94
CA GLY A 152 -2.69 -15.06 9.72
C GLY A 152 -3.31 -15.53 11.03
N LEU A 153 -4.20 -14.70 11.58
CA LEU A 153 -5.11 -15.12 12.64
C LEU A 153 -5.84 -16.37 12.18
N ASN A 154 -5.75 -17.46 12.95
CA ASN A 154 -6.75 -18.52 12.86
C ASN A 154 -8.11 -17.94 13.28
N GLU A 155 -9.22 -18.44 12.75
CA GLU A 155 -10.57 -17.89 13.02
C GLU A 155 -10.89 -17.78 14.53
N GLU A 156 -10.28 -18.63 15.36
CA GLU A 156 -10.39 -18.60 16.82
C GLU A 156 -9.70 -17.38 17.46
N GLU A 157 -8.54 -16.95 16.96
CA GLU A 157 -7.75 -15.86 17.54
C GLU A 157 -8.36 -14.49 17.24
N MET A 158 -9.14 -14.38 16.17
CA MET A 158 -9.82 -13.14 15.80
C MET A 158 -10.93 -12.78 16.80
N ALA A 159 -11.57 -13.77 17.43
CA ALA A 159 -12.59 -13.56 18.45
C ALA A 159 -12.00 -12.96 19.75
N ASP A 160 -10.81 -13.41 20.14
CA ASP A 160 -10.14 -12.94 21.35
C ASP A 160 -9.64 -11.49 21.21
N VAL A 161 -9.14 -11.09 20.03
CA VAL A 161 -8.72 -9.70 19.81
C VAL A 161 -9.94 -8.77 19.62
N MET A 162 -11.02 -9.23 18.99
CA MET A 162 -12.27 -8.46 18.91
C MET A 162 -12.95 -8.26 20.28
N ALA A 163 -12.69 -9.13 21.26
CA ALA A 163 -13.18 -8.95 22.63
C ALA A 163 -12.46 -7.80 23.37
N ILE A 164 -11.25 -7.41 22.93
CA ILE A 164 -10.47 -6.32 23.55
C ILE A 164 -11.15 -4.96 23.32
N ASP A 165 -11.77 -4.74 22.16
CA ASP A 165 -12.44 -3.48 21.81
C ASP A 165 -13.68 -3.19 22.70
N ASN A 166 -14.35 -4.23 23.21
CA ASN A 166 -15.49 -4.07 24.12
C ASN A 166 -15.10 -3.67 25.56
N SER A 167 -13.83 -3.85 25.95
CA SER A 167 -13.37 -3.51 27.30
C SER A 167 -13.00 -2.03 27.46
N ASN A 168 -12.59 -1.36 26.37
CA ASN A 168 -12.19 0.05 26.39
C ASN A 168 -13.34 1.05 26.20
N ILE A 169 -14.50 0.61 25.69
CA ILE A 169 -15.68 1.48 25.53
C ILE A 169 -16.44 1.65 26.87
N SER A 170 -16.30 0.74 27.84
CA SER A 170 -17.07 0.78 29.10
C SER A 170 -16.44 1.59 30.25
N ALA A 171 -15.15 1.96 30.17
CA ALA A 171 -14.43 2.59 31.28
C ALA A 171 -14.41 4.13 31.24
N GLY A 172 -14.91 4.77 30.17
CA GLY A 172 -14.82 6.23 29.97
C GLY A 172 -16.10 7.05 30.22
N GLY A 173 -17.21 6.42 30.60
CA GLY A 173 -18.54 7.04 30.54
C GLY A 173 -19.30 7.14 31.86
N ALA A 174 -18.67 7.57 32.95
CA ALA A 174 -19.39 7.83 34.19
C ALA A 174 -18.86 9.09 34.91
N SER A 175 -19.39 10.26 34.54
CA SER A 175 -19.52 11.40 35.46
C SER A 175 -20.31 12.54 34.81
N MET A 176 -21.32 13.03 35.56
CA MET A 176 -22.02 14.32 35.42
C MET A 176 -23.15 14.43 34.40
N ALA A 177 -24.36 14.05 34.82
CA ALA A 177 -25.58 14.77 34.47
C ALA A 177 -26.58 14.71 35.65
N GLY A 178 -26.33 15.57 36.63
CA GLY A 178 -27.30 15.90 37.67
C GLY A 178 -28.08 17.17 37.28
N ALA A 179 -29.40 17.04 37.31
CA ALA A 179 -30.41 18.09 37.48
C ALA A 179 -30.52 19.20 36.41
N ALA A 180 -31.66 19.23 35.70
CA ALA A 180 -32.73 20.19 35.99
C ALA A 180 -33.92 19.99 35.04
N ALA A 181 -35.11 19.86 35.62
CA ALA A 181 -36.39 19.95 34.96
C ALA A 181 -36.64 21.37 34.43
N GLY A 182 -37.39 21.48 33.33
CA GLY A 182 -37.87 22.76 32.82
C GLY A 182 -38.62 22.60 31.51
N ASP A 183 -39.94 22.48 31.62
CA ASP A 183 -40.91 22.57 30.53
C ASP A 183 -40.66 23.81 29.65
N TYR A 184 -40.70 23.67 28.32
CA TYR A 184 -41.13 24.76 27.45
C TYR A 184 -41.78 24.23 26.17
N TYR A 185 -42.93 24.82 25.88
CA TYR A 185 -43.97 24.48 24.92
C TYR A 185 -43.59 24.58 23.43
N ASP A 186 -44.37 23.82 22.64
CA ASP A 186 -44.93 24.13 21.31
C ASP A 186 -44.36 25.33 20.52
N ASN A 187 -43.93 25.03 19.30
CA ASN A 187 -44.61 25.46 18.07
C ASN A 187 -43.78 24.97 16.89
N TYR A 188 -44.39 24.36 15.88
CA TYR A 188 -44.25 24.75 14.48
C TYR A 188 -45.27 23.95 13.64
N GLN A 189 -46.21 24.70 13.07
CA GLN A 189 -46.96 24.33 11.86
C GLN A 189 -46.02 24.23 10.66
#